data_AF-A0A932VNH7-F1
#
_entry.id   AF-A0A932VNH7-F1
#
_cell.length_a   1.000
_cell.length_b   1.000
_cell.length_c   1.000
_cell.angle_alpha   90.00
_cell.angle_beta   90.00
_cell.angle_gamma   90.00
#
_symmetry.space_group_name_H-M   'P 1'
#
loop_
_entity.id
_entity.type
_entity.pdbx_description
1 polymer ?
#
loop_
_entity_poly.entity_id
_entity_poly.type
_entity_poly.pdbx_seq_one_letter_code
_entity_poly.pdbx_strand_id
1 'polypeptide(L)'
;MLKNIKPFRLIVFFISVFALSEFFEAGRLISSEMTFAHLGISIVSALVFLLTLFLMGYWIYVDEKKKDNLKMKFGFYEWLYSKLSVRKIHK
;
A
#
# COMPACT_ATOMS: atom_id res chain seq x y z
N MET A 1 -15.61 -9.63 -14.97
CA MET A 1 -15.81 -9.00 -13.64
C MET A 1 -14.63 -8.08 -13.30
N LEU A 2 -14.28 -7.17 -14.22
CA LEU A 2 -13.08 -6.31 -14.19
C LEU A 2 -13.43 -4.86 -14.59
N LYS A 3 -14.69 -4.46 -14.41
CA LYS A 3 -15.17 -3.14 -14.80
C LYS A 3 -14.84 -2.15 -13.68
N ASN A 4 -13.95 -1.20 -13.98
CA ASN A 4 -13.52 -0.06 -13.14
C ASN A 4 -12.40 -0.27 -12.11
N ILE A 5 -11.38 -1.09 -12.38
CA ILE A 5 -10.09 -0.86 -11.71
C ILE A 5 -9.49 0.42 -12.31
N LYS A 6 -9.41 1.50 -11.52
CA LYS A 6 -8.79 2.75 -11.98
C LYS A 6 -7.34 2.46 -12.39
N PRO A 7 -6.85 2.96 -13.53
CA PRO A 7 -5.50 2.66 -14.02
C PRO A 7 -4.41 2.97 -12.99
N PHE A 8 -4.61 4.01 -12.17
CA PHE A 8 -3.74 4.33 -11.05
C PHE A 8 -3.58 3.21 -10.01
N ARG A 9 -4.63 2.41 -9.75
CA ARG A 9 -4.53 1.28 -8.80
C ARG A 9 -3.64 0.17 -9.33
N LEU A 10 -3.65 -0.06 -10.65
CA LEU A 10 -2.75 -1.02 -11.29
C LEU A 10 -1.29 -0.56 -11.21
N ILE A 11 -1.03 0.72 -11.41
CA ILE A 11 0.32 1.30 -11.24
C ILE A 11 0.82 1.06 -9.82
N VAL A 12 0.01 1.36 -8.80
CA VAL A 12 0.39 1.12 -7.39
C VAL A 12 0.60 -0.37 -7.10
N PHE A 13 -0.20 -1.24 -7.71
CA PHE A 13 0.03 -2.69 -7.63
C PHE A 13 1.39 -3.10 -8.21
N PHE A 14 1.74 -2.64 -9.42
CA PHE A 14 3.03 -2.95 -10.03
C PHE A 14 4.21 -2.38 -9.23
N ILE A 15 4.08 -1.17 -8.69
CA ILE A 15 5.09 -0.61 -7.77
C ILE A 15 5.25 -1.49 -6.53
N SER A 16 4.15 -2.02 -5.99
CA SER A 16 4.18 -2.94 -4.84
C SER A 16 4.92 -4.23 -5.18
N VAL A 17 4.62 -4.83 -6.34
CA VAL A 17 5.30 -6.05 -6.82
C VAL A 17 6.79 -5.79 -7.03
N PHE A 18 7.15 -4.67 -7.65
CA PHE A 18 8.54 -4.30 -7.89
C PHE A 18 9.30 -4.07 -6.58
N ALA A 19 8.72 -3.32 -5.64
CA ALA A 19 9.31 -3.09 -4.32
C ALA A 19 9.51 -4.40 -3.54
N LEU A 20 8.57 -5.34 -3.63
CA LEU A 20 8.71 -6.65 -3.00
C LEU A 20 9.83 -7.47 -3.65
N SER A 21 9.97 -7.39 -4.98
CA SER A 21 11.07 -8.04 -5.71
C SER A 21 12.43 -7.51 -5.27
N GLU A 22 12.59 -6.18 -5.24
CA GLU A 22 13.81 -5.51 -4.78
C GLU A 22 14.13 -5.83 -3.32
N PHE A 23 13.12 -5.97 -2.46
CA PHE A 23 13.32 -6.40 -1.08
C PHE A 23 13.95 -7.79 -0.99
N PHE A 24 13.44 -8.76 -1.76
CA PHE A 24 14.00 -10.11 -1.79
C PHE A 24 15.39 -10.16 -2.43
N GLU A 25 15.61 -9.38 -3.48
CA GLU A 25 16.94 -9.26 -4.10
C GLU A 25 17.97 -8.67 -3.14
N ALA A 26 17.62 -7.59 -2.44
CA ALA A 26 18.47 -7.02 -1.41
C ALA A 26 18.72 -8.02 -0.26
N GLY A 27 17.70 -8.78 0.15
CA GLY A 27 17.86 -9.85 1.15
C GLY A 27 18.83 -10.96 0.71
N ARG A 28 18.79 -11.34 -0.57
CA ARG A 28 19.76 -12.27 -1.16
C ARG A 28 21.17 -11.70 -1.14
N LEU A 29 21.34 -10.43 -1.52
CA LEU A 29 22.64 -9.75 -1.53
C LEU A 29 23.22 -9.59 -0.12
N ILE A 30 22.41 -9.21 0.87
CA ILE A 30 22.81 -9.14 2.28
C ILE A 30 23.31 -10.49 2.78
N SER A 31 22.67 -11.58 2.33
CA SER A 31 23.02 -12.94 2.73
C SER A 31 24.34 -13.42 2.11
N SER A 32 24.73 -12.90 0.94
CA SER A 32 26.04 -13.18 0.33
C SER A 32 27.15 -12.26 0.85
N GLU A 33 26.88 -10.96 0.94
CA GLU A 33 27.84 -9.95 1.39
C GLU A 33 27.07 -8.74 1.94
N MET A 34 27.15 -8.52 3.25
CA MET A 34 26.41 -7.44 3.88
C MET A 34 27.11 -6.09 3.67
N THR A 35 26.50 -5.24 2.84
CA THR A 35 26.91 -3.84 2.67
C THR A 35 25.82 -2.89 3.18
N PHE A 36 26.21 -1.68 3.59
CA PHE A 36 25.26 -0.63 3.97
C PHE A 36 24.30 -0.26 2.83
N ALA A 37 24.77 -0.36 1.58
CA ALA A 37 23.94 -0.12 0.41
C ALA A 37 22.81 -1.15 0.30
N HIS A 38 23.11 -2.45 0.44
CA HIS A 38 22.10 -3.50 0.36
C HIS A 38 21.09 -3.43 1.51
N LEU A 39 21.55 -3.10 2.72
CA LEU A 39 20.65 -2.83 3.86
C LEU A 39 19.72 -1.64 3.58
N GLY A 40 20.27 -0.54 3.03
CA GLY A 40 19.49 0.63 2.65
C GLY A 40 18.41 0.31 1.63
N ILE A 41 18.77 -0.41 0.56
CA ILE A 41 17.82 -0.85 -0.48
C ILE A 41 16.74 -1.74 0.14
N SER A 42 17.11 -2.72 0.97
CA SER A 42 16.14 -3.60 1.63
C SER A 42 15.12 -2.82 2.46
N ILE A 43 15.58 -1.90 3.31
CA ILE A 43 14.70 -1.09 4.16
C ILE A 43 13.77 -0.21 3.31
N VAL A 44 14.31 0.48 2.31
CA VAL A 44 13.50 1.36 1.43
C VAL A 44 12.46 0.54 0.67
N SER A 45 12.85 -0.58 0.09
CA SER A 45 11.94 -1.49 -0.63
C SER A 45 10.83 -2.04 0.27
N ALA A 46 11.16 -2.43 1.51
CA ALA A 46 10.16 -2.85 2.49
C ALA A 46 9.17 -1.72 2.84
N LEU A 47 9.66 -0.50 3.07
CA LEU A 47 8.81 0.66 3.37
C LEU A 47 7.88 1.00 2.20
N VAL A 48 8.38 0.98 0.96
CA VAL A 48 7.57 1.21 -0.24
C VAL A 48 6.51 0.12 -0.40
N PHE A 49 6.87 -1.15 -0.18
CA PHE A 49 5.92 -2.26 -0.22
C PHE A 49 4.81 -2.11 0.83
N LEU A 50 5.17 -1.83 2.09
CA LEU A 50 4.20 -1.62 3.18
C LEU A 50 3.29 -0.42 2.92
N LEU A 51 3.84 0.68 2.40
CA LEU A 51 3.07 1.87 2.05
C LEU A 51 2.06 1.58 0.93
N THR A 52 2.48 0.90 -0.13
CA THR A 52 1.59 0.54 -1.25
C THR A 52 0.49 -0.43 -0.80
N LEU A 53 0.83 -1.41 0.05
CA LEU A 53 -0.14 -2.33 0.64
C LEU A 53 -1.16 -1.61 1.53
N PHE A 54 -0.69 -0.66 2.35
CA PHE A 54 -1.54 0.19 3.17
C PHE A 54 -2.53 1.01 2.33
N LEU A 55 -2.06 1.63 1.24
CA LEU A 55 -2.92 2.42 0.33
C LEU A 55 -3.97 1.55 -0.35
N MET A 56 -3.59 0.36 -0.83
CA MET A 56 -4.53 -0.59 -1.44
C MET A 56 -5.55 -1.09 -0.41
N GLY A 57 -5.12 -1.42 0.80
CA GLY A 57 -5.99 -1.81 1.90
C GLY A 57 -6.99 -0.72 2.27
N TYR A 58 -6.55 0.55 2.32
CA TYR A 58 -7.43 1.69 2.55
C TYR A 58 -8.46 1.85 1.42
N TRP A 59 -8.09 1.64 0.15
CA TRP A 59 -9.06 1.68 -0.94
C TRP A 59 -10.12 0.60 -0.85
N ILE A 60 -9.73 -0.63 -0.52
CA ILE A 60 -10.68 -1.72 -0.29
C ILE A 60 -11.62 -1.34 0.84
N TYR A 61 -11.07 -0.86 1.96
CA TYR A 61 -11.86 -0.40 3.09
C TYR A 61 -12.89 0.68 2.70
N VAL A 62 -12.50 1.69 1.91
CA VAL A 62 -13.42 2.72 1.42
C VAL A 62 -14.49 2.15 0.50
N ASP A 63 -14.12 1.25 -0.41
CA ASP A 63 -15.05 0.65 -1.36
C ASP A 63 -16.07 -0.25 -0.64
N GLU A 64 -15.65 -1.03 0.35
CA GLU A 64 -16.53 -1.87 1.17
C GLU A 64 -17.42 -1.04 2.10
N LYS A 65 -16.89 0.05 2.68
CA LYS A 65 -17.68 0.99 3.50
C LYS A 65 -18.78 1.68 2.71
N LYS A 66 -18.53 2.05 1.45
CA LYS A 66 -19.55 2.66 0.58
C LYS A 66 -20.65 1.70 0.15
N LYS A 67 -20.34 0.40 0.08
CA LYS A 67 -21.29 -0.66 -0.25
C LYS A 67 -22.06 -1.18 0.96
N ASP A 68 -21.81 -0.61 2.15
CA ASP A 68 -22.33 -1.07 3.44
C ASP A 68 -22.01 -2.55 3.75
N ASN A 69 -20.93 -3.08 3.15
CA ASN A 69 -20.50 -4.47 3.30
C ASN A 69 -19.26 -4.60 4.21
N LEU A 70 -19.03 -3.59 5.04
CA LEU A 70 -17.83 -3.51 5.87
C LEU A 70 -17.92 -4.48 7.06
N LYS A 71 -17.26 -5.63 6.92
CA LYS A 71 -17.24 -6.68 7.98
C LYS A 71 -16.42 -6.30 9.21
N MET A 72 -15.39 -5.47 9.05
CA MET A 72 -14.48 -5.12 10.14
C MET A 72 -14.08 -3.65 10.06
N LYS A 73 -14.21 -2.95 11.19
CA LYS A 73 -13.80 -1.54 11.32
C LYS A 73 -12.40 -1.49 11.89
N PHE A 74 -11.46 -0.93 11.12
CA PHE A 74 -10.10 -0.67 11.59
C PHE A 74 -9.99 0.79 12.02
N GLY A 75 -9.67 1.06 13.28
CA GLY A 75 -9.71 2.42 13.85
C GLY A 75 -8.86 3.43 13.09
N PHE A 76 -7.69 3.01 12.59
CA PHE A 76 -6.83 3.88 11.80
C PHE A 76 -7.43 4.25 10.43
N TYR A 77 -8.10 3.31 9.75
CA TYR A 77 -8.80 3.58 8.50
C TYR A 77 -10.09 4.39 8.70
N GLU A 78 -10.80 4.20 9.81
CA GLU A 78 -11.93 5.04 10.21
C GLU A 78 -11.50 6.49 10.40
N TRP A 79 -10.39 6.72 11.13
CA TRP A 79 -9.82 8.05 11.35
C TRP A 79 -9.33 8.70 10.05
N LEU A 80 -8.66 7.95 9.18
CA LEU A 80 -8.25 8.43 7.85
C LEU A 80 -9.47 8.80 6.99
N TYR A 81 -10.50 7.95 7.01
CA TYR A 81 -11.72 8.16 6.24
C TYR A 81 -12.45 9.43 6.68
N SER A 82 -12.63 9.63 7.99
CA SER A 82 -13.31 10.83 8.51
C SER A 82 -12.51 12.09 8.18
N LYS A 83 -11.19 12.09 8.36
CA LYS A 83 -10.35 13.26 8.06
C LYS A 83 -10.33 13.63 6.58
N LEU A 84 -10.35 12.63 5.69
CA LEU A 84 -10.35 12.83 4.24
C LEU A 84 -11.75 13.15 3.68
N SER A 85 -12.82 12.61 4.29
CA SER A 85 -14.20 12.89 3.87
C SER A 85 -14.65 14.30 4.30
N VAL A 86 -14.24 14.76 5.49
CA VAL A 86 -14.51 16.12 5.98
C VAL A 86 -13.96 17.20 5.03
N ARG A 87 -12.80 16.96 4.39
CA ARG A 87 -12.25 17.89 3.38
C ARG A 87 -13.09 18.04 2.11
N LYS A 88 -14.00 17.11 1.80
CA LYS A 88 -14.87 17.22 0.62
C LYS A 88 -16.15 18.03 0.85
N ILE A 89 -16.49 18.35 2.09
CA ILE A 89 -17.73 19.06 2.45
C ILE A 89 -17.48 20.59 2.56
N HIS A 90 -16.23 21.03 2.48
CA HIS A 90 -15.81 22.44 2.54
C HIS A 90 -15.20 22.97 1.23
N LYS A 91 -15.51 22.33 0.11
CA LYS A 91 -15.28 22.84 -1.25
C LYS A 91 -16.60 22.80 -1.99
#